data_AF-A0A2N7QT94-F1
#
_entry.id   AF-A0A2N7QT94-F1
#
_cell.length_a   1.000
_cell.length_b   1.000
_cell.length_c   1.000
_cell.angle_alpha   90.00
_cell.angle_beta   90.00
_cell.angle_gamma   90.00
#
_symmetry.space_group_name_H-M   'P 1'
#
loop_
_entity.id
_entity.type
_entity.pdbx_description
1 polymer ?
#
loop_
_entity_poly.entity_id
_entity_poly.type
_entity_poly.pdbx_seq_one_letter_code
_entity_poly.pdbx_strand_id
1 'polypeptide(L)'
;MSALADKLRGLRRQAGVTPPAPTPVPAQPRPALPDNIRQLLGIRQRAQGKPRRSVVTDPASLPGETIAPGLQLCETRSAWPPTPPTFHAGFARVDDVIAPERLFLFDTETTGLAGGTGTRAFMIGVGDWHEGAFRERQLLITTLAGEAAMLDCFASWLHPDAVLVSYNGKSYDTPLLKTRFRLLQRACPLEGLAHIDLLHPVRRRWRAAWENCRLATAERQLLQVVREDDLPGSEAPAAWLGFLRGGSAGPLHRVARHNSQDLRSLGGILHHFAVEDDAPTAV
;
A
#
# COMPACT_ATOMS: atom_id res chain seq x y z
N MET A 1 -46.90 -44.39 7.02
CA MET A 1 -47.49 -44.94 8.25
C MET A 1 -47.43 -43.90 9.36
N SER A 2 -48.49 -43.12 9.57
CA SER A 2 -48.75 -42.57 10.89
C SER A 2 -50.26 -42.53 11.06
N ALA A 3 -50.79 -43.65 11.55
CA ALA A 3 -52.20 -43.90 11.83
C ALA A 3 -52.83 -42.84 12.77
N LEU A 4 -52.03 -41.94 13.34
CA LEU A 4 -52.45 -40.80 14.14
C LEU A 4 -53.07 -39.67 13.28
N ALA A 5 -52.52 -39.42 12.08
CA ALA A 5 -53.01 -38.35 11.19
C ALA A 5 -54.39 -38.69 10.60
N ASP A 6 -54.66 -39.96 10.35
CA ASP A 6 -55.95 -40.44 9.84
C ASP A 6 -57.00 -40.53 10.95
N LYS A 7 -56.59 -40.87 12.18
CA LYS A 7 -57.47 -40.86 13.37
C LYS A 7 -57.93 -39.43 13.73
N LEU A 8 -57.07 -38.43 13.56
CA LEU A 8 -57.42 -37.00 13.73
C LEU A 8 -58.31 -36.46 12.61
N ARG A 9 -58.17 -36.96 11.37
CA ARG A 9 -59.06 -36.59 10.24
C ARG A 9 -60.46 -37.22 10.38
N GLY A 10 -60.55 -38.43 10.94
CA GLY A 10 -61.82 -39.09 11.24
C GLY A 10 -62.65 -38.32 12.29
N LEU A 11 -62.02 -37.89 13.39
CA LEU A 11 -62.68 -37.12 14.45
C LEU A 11 -63.17 -35.74 13.98
N ARG A 12 -62.46 -35.10 13.03
CA ARG A 12 -62.89 -33.81 12.44
C ARG A 12 -64.12 -33.89 11.54
N ARG A 13 -64.37 -35.03 10.88
CA ARG A 13 -65.56 -35.23 10.03
C ARG A 13 -66.84 -35.50 10.83
N GLN A 14 -66.74 -36.04 12.05
CA GLN A 14 -67.89 -36.23 12.95
C GLN A 14 -68.39 -34.92 13.59
N ALA A 15 -67.62 -33.84 13.55
CA ALA A 15 -67.97 -32.55 14.15
C ALA A 15 -68.57 -31.52 13.17
N GLY A 16 -68.79 -31.87 11.90
CA GLY A 16 -69.44 -30.96 10.92
C GLY A 16 -68.69 -29.65 10.63
N VAL A 17 -67.38 -29.57 10.92
CA VAL A 17 -66.60 -28.33 10.74
C VAL A 17 -65.95 -28.32 9.36
N THR A 18 -66.55 -27.59 8.42
CA THR A 18 -65.95 -27.25 7.12
C THR A 18 -65.03 -26.04 7.29
N PRO A 19 -63.74 -26.08 6.91
CA PRO A 19 -62.89 -24.89 6.93
C PRO A 19 -63.31 -23.92 5.80
N PRO A 20 -63.33 -22.60 6.04
CA PRO A 20 -63.71 -21.63 5.02
C PRO A 20 -62.66 -21.56 3.91
N ALA A 21 -63.12 -21.28 2.69
CA ALA A 21 -62.26 -21.03 1.54
C ALA A 21 -61.37 -19.80 1.76
N PRO A 22 -60.11 -19.80 1.30
CA PRO A 22 -59.21 -18.66 1.48
C PRO A 22 -59.70 -17.48 0.64
N THR A 23 -59.91 -16.34 1.31
CA THR A 23 -60.10 -15.04 0.66
C THR A 23 -58.78 -14.56 0.04
N PRO A 24 -58.77 -14.02 -1.19
CA PRO A 24 -57.56 -13.48 -1.79
C PRO A 24 -57.16 -12.19 -1.07
N VAL A 25 -56.01 -12.21 -0.40
CA VAL A 25 -55.38 -11.02 0.18
C VAL A 25 -54.79 -10.19 -0.95
N PRO A 26 -55.06 -8.89 -1.07
CA PRO A 26 -54.42 -8.05 -2.07
C PRO A 26 -52.90 -8.01 -1.80
N ALA A 27 -52.10 -8.23 -2.84
CA ALA A 27 -50.64 -8.21 -2.75
C ALA A 27 -50.16 -6.84 -2.27
N GLN A 28 -49.64 -6.78 -1.04
CA GLN A 28 -48.97 -5.58 -0.55
C GLN A 28 -47.69 -5.35 -1.38
N PRO A 29 -47.44 -4.13 -1.89
CA PRO A 29 -46.19 -3.84 -2.56
C PRO A 29 -45.05 -4.05 -1.57
N ARG A 30 -44.03 -4.82 -1.98
CA ARG A 30 -42.82 -5.02 -1.19
C ARG A 30 -42.26 -3.65 -0.79
N PRO A 31 -41.95 -3.40 0.50
CA PRO A 31 -41.35 -2.14 0.89
C PRO A 31 -40.03 -1.98 0.13
N ALA A 32 -39.87 -0.84 -0.53
CA ALA A 32 -38.61 -0.50 -1.19
C ALA A 32 -37.51 -0.47 -0.13
N LEU A 33 -36.40 -1.19 -0.40
CA LEU A 33 -35.24 -1.19 0.49
C LEU A 33 -34.74 0.25 0.70
N PRO A 34 -34.54 0.69 1.95
CA PRO A 34 -34.02 2.02 2.25
C PRO A 34 -32.60 2.18 1.70
N ASP A 35 -32.27 3.41 1.28
CA ASP A 35 -31.08 3.70 0.46
C ASP A 35 -29.75 3.37 1.15
N ASN A 36 -29.74 3.34 2.48
CA ASN A 36 -28.60 2.90 3.29
C ASN A 36 -28.22 1.43 3.05
N ILE A 37 -29.19 0.55 2.79
CA ILE A 37 -28.92 -0.87 2.50
C ILE A 37 -28.47 -1.06 1.04
N ARG A 38 -28.93 -0.22 0.10
CA ARG A 38 -28.41 -0.21 -1.28
C ARG A 38 -26.95 0.21 -1.35
N GLN A 39 -26.54 1.18 -0.53
CA GLN A 39 -25.14 1.60 -0.41
C GLN A 39 -24.25 0.49 0.16
N LEU A 40 -24.74 -0.25 1.16
CA LEU A 40 -23.97 -1.34 1.79
C LEU A 40 -23.79 -2.57 0.89
N LEU A 41 -24.76 -2.85 0.00
CA LEU A 41 -24.72 -3.98 -0.93
C LEU A 41 -23.94 -3.70 -2.23
N GLY A 42 -23.32 -2.52 -2.37
CA GLY A 42 -22.41 -2.22 -3.49
C GLY A 42 -23.07 -2.22 -4.88
N ILE A 43 -24.40 -2.20 -4.96
CA ILE A 43 -25.12 -2.18 -6.24
C ILE A 43 -25.10 -0.75 -6.80
N ARG A 44 -23.99 -0.41 -7.47
CA ARG A 44 -23.95 0.78 -8.33
C ARG A 44 -24.91 0.57 -9.49
N GLN A 45 -25.99 1.35 -9.54
CA GLN A 45 -26.83 1.48 -10.72
C GLN A 45 -25.94 1.95 -11.89
N ARG A 46 -25.83 1.12 -12.94
CA ARG A 46 -25.17 1.47 -14.19
C ARG A 46 -25.90 2.67 -14.80
N ALA A 47 -25.27 3.84 -14.77
CA ALA A 47 -25.59 4.89 -15.72
C ALA A 47 -25.19 4.36 -17.11
N GLN A 48 -26.18 4.22 -18.00
CA GLN A 48 -25.98 3.88 -19.40
C GLN A 48 -25.22 5.02 -20.09
N GLY A 49 -23.89 4.94 -20.10
CA GLY A 49 -23.03 5.68 -21.00
C GLY A 49 -22.25 4.68 -21.84
N LYS A 50 -22.18 4.90 -23.16
CA LYS A 50 -21.22 4.17 -24.02
C LYS A 50 -19.83 4.24 -23.36
N PRO A 51 -19.07 3.14 -23.28
CA PRO A 51 -17.70 3.21 -22.78
C PRO A 51 -16.95 4.20 -23.69
N ARG A 52 -16.61 5.38 -23.15
CA ARG A 52 -15.62 6.24 -23.79
C ARG A 52 -14.37 5.37 -23.88
N ARG A 53 -13.91 5.11 -25.11
CA ARG A 53 -12.57 4.56 -25.35
C ARG A 53 -11.63 5.39 -24.45
N SER A 54 -11.00 4.75 -23.47
CA SER A 54 -9.96 5.41 -22.69
C SER A 54 -8.97 5.95 -23.71
N VAL A 55 -8.81 7.27 -23.76
CA VAL A 55 -7.63 7.83 -24.39
C VAL A 55 -6.48 7.21 -23.62
N VAL A 56 -5.75 6.30 -24.26
CA VAL A 56 -4.56 5.71 -23.66
C VAL A 56 -3.61 6.88 -23.52
N THR A 57 -3.46 7.36 -22.28
CA THR A 57 -2.42 8.34 -21.98
C THR A 57 -1.10 7.70 -22.40
N ASP A 58 -0.40 8.34 -23.34
CA ASP A 58 0.83 7.82 -23.92
C ASP A 58 1.83 7.49 -22.79
N PRO A 59 2.32 6.24 -22.68
CA PRO A 59 3.39 5.87 -21.76
C PRO A 59 4.59 6.83 -21.81
N ALA A 60 4.87 7.47 -22.95
CA ALA A 60 5.94 8.46 -23.08
C ALA A 60 5.76 9.72 -22.21
N SER A 61 4.57 9.94 -21.66
CA SER A 61 4.28 11.04 -20.74
C SER A 61 4.46 10.69 -19.26
N LEU A 62 4.90 9.47 -18.93
CA LEU A 62 5.15 9.04 -17.56
C LEU A 62 6.66 9.11 -17.22
N PRO A 63 7.02 9.20 -15.93
CA PRO A 63 8.40 9.09 -15.53
C PRO A 63 8.96 7.69 -15.84
N GLY A 64 10.16 7.65 -16.41
CA GLY A 64 10.90 6.41 -16.66
C GLY A 64 10.66 5.78 -18.03
N GLU A 65 11.06 4.53 -18.15
CA GLU A 65 10.94 3.72 -19.36
C GLU A 65 10.05 2.49 -19.14
N THR A 66 9.43 2.01 -20.23
CA THR A 66 8.55 0.83 -20.15
C THR A 66 9.39 -0.44 -20.18
N ILE A 67 9.44 -1.18 -19.07
CA ILE A 67 10.21 -2.43 -18.97
C ILE A 67 9.35 -3.69 -19.14
N ALA A 68 8.03 -3.56 -19.01
CA ALA A 68 7.06 -4.63 -19.28
C ALA A 68 5.68 -4.03 -19.59
N PRO A 69 4.75 -4.79 -20.21
CA PRO A 69 3.39 -4.32 -20.43
C PRO A 69 2.74 -3.84 -19.14
N GLY A 70 2.42 -2.55 -19.08
CA GLY A 70 1.78 -1.95 -17.91
C GLY A 70 2.73 -1.55 -16.77
N LEU A 71 4.05 -1.51 -16.99
CA LEU A 71 5.06 -1.20 -15.97
C LEU A 71 6.12 -0.23 -16.49
N GLN A 72 6.31 0.88 -15.77
CA GLN A 72 7.43 1.81 -15.95
C GLN A 72 8.50 1.60 -14.87
N LEU A 73 9.75 1.84 -15.23
CA LEU A 73 10.90 1.96 -14.33
C LEU A 73 11.55 3.33 -14.51
N CYS A 74 11.64 4.09 -13.43
CA CYS A 74 12.48 5.29 -13.37
C CYS A 74 13.70 5.00 -12.49
N GLU A 75 14.91 5.18 -13.01
CA GLU A 75 16.14 5.11 -12.23
C GLU A 75 16.82 6.48 -12.19
N THR A 76 17.19 6.92 -11.00
CA THR A 76 17.97 8.15 -10.79
C THR A 76 19.13 7.88 -9.86
N ARG A 77 20.18 8.68 -9.97
CA ARG A 77 21.34 8.63 -9.09
C ARG A 77 21.64 10.02 -8.55
N SER A 78 22.13 10.07 -7.32
CA SER A 78 22.50 11.34 -6.69
C SER A 78 23.55 11.16 -5.61
N ALA A 79 24.19 12.27 -5.24
CA ALA A 79 25.20 12.28 -4.18
C ALA A 79 24.62 12.24 -2.76
N TRP A 80 23.32 12.54 -2.59
CA TRP A 80 22.66 12.61 -1.29
C TRP A 80 21.44 11.68 -1.25
N PRO A 81 21.22 10.93 -0.16
CA PRO A 81 22.00 10.90 1.09
C PRO A 81 23.40 10.26 0.94
N PRO A 82 24.38 10.69 1.75
CA PRO A 82 25.70 10.07 1.75
C PRO A 82 25.61 8.61 2.19
N THR A 83 26.55 7.79 1.72
CA THR A 83 26.67 6.41 2.18
C THR A 83 26.94 6.39 3.68
N PRO A 84 26.14 5.71 4.51
CA PRO A 84 26.45 5.57 5.93
C PRO A 84 27.75 4.76 6.12
N PRO A 85 28.45 4.91 7.26
CA PRO A 85 29.49 3.95 7.63
C PRO A 85 28.89 2.56 7.87
N THR A 86 29.73 1.56 8.13
CA THR A 86 29.26 0.32 8.76
C THR A 86 28.87 0.64 10.21
N PHE A 87 27.68 0.21 10.65
CA PHE A 87 27.16 0.55 11.98
C PHE A 87 26.47 -0.65 12.65
N HIS A 88 26.40 -0.66 13.99
CA HIS A 88 25.56 -1.60 14.73
C HIS A 88 24.11 -1.06 14.78
N ALA A 89 23.14 -1.86 14.37
CA ALA A 89 21.73 -1.42 14.27
C ALA A 89 20.95 -1.53 15.60
N GLY A 90 21.65 -1.45 16.74
CA GLY A 90 21.09 -1.54 18.08
C GLY A 90 20.00 -0.51 18.36
N PHE A 91 20.14 0.72 17.84
CA PHE A 91 19.08 1.73 17.93
C PHE A 91 17.75 1.23 17.37
N ALA A 92 17.74 0.34 16.38
CA ALA A 92 16.55 -0.21 15.74
C ALA A 92 16.09 -1.56 16.34
N ARG A 93 16.75 -2.05 17.39
CA ARG A 93 16.59 -3.41 17.96
C ARG A 93 16.94 -4.50 16.94
N VAL A 94 17.93 -4.25 16.10
CA VAL A 94 18.55 -5.24 15.23
C VAL A 94 19.96 -5.44 15.78
N ASP A 95 20.20 -6.60 16.39
CA ASP A 95 21.51 -6.93 16.96
C ASP A 95 22.44 -7.52 15.88
N ASP A 96 22.84 -6.66 14.96
CA ASP A 96 23.72 -7.01 13.84
C ASP A 96 24.53 -5.77 13.41
N VAL A 97 25.70 -6.01 12.85
CA VAL A 97 26.55 -4.99 12.21
C VAL A 97 26.19 -4.92 10.74
N ILE A 98 25.71 -3.77 10.30
CA ILE A 98 25.14 -3.57 8.97
C ILE A 98 26.14 -2.81 8.10
N ALA A 99 26.60 -3.48 7.05
CA ALA A 99 27.37 -2.87 5.98
C ALA A 99 26.42 -2.12 5.01
N PRO A 100 26.82 -0.97 4.44
CA PRO A 100 25.96 -0.16 3.58
C PRO A 100 25.41 -0.90 2.36
N GLU A 101 26.15 -1.87 1.82
CA GLU A 101 25.78 -2.67 0.65
C GLU A 101 24.59 -3.60 0.91
N ARG A 102 24.29 -3.89 2.18
CA ARG A 102 23.13 -4.69 2.58
C ARG A 102 21.86 -3.86 2.67
N LEU A 103 21.95 -2.52 2.68
CA LEU A 103 20.81 -1.65 2.91
C LEU A 103 19.88 -1.60 1.70
N PHE A 104 18.60 -1.88 1.94
CA PHE A 104 17.55 -1.84 0.94
C PHE A 104 16.41 -0.96 1.43
N LEU A 105 16.44 0.33 1.05
CA LEU A 105 15.42 1.30 1.43
C LEU A 105 14.20 1.11 0.52
N PHE A 106 13.00 1.17 1.06
CA PHE A 106 11.80 1.13 0.25
C PHE A 106 10.63 1.91 0.85
N ASP A 107 9.77 2.38 -0.04
CA ASP A 107 8.51 3.06 0.27
C ASP A 107 7.48 2.74 -0.83
N THR A 108 6.18 2.70 -0.49
CA THR A 108 5.12 2.36 -1.45
C THR A 108 4.02 3.41 -1.53
N GLU A 109 3.57 3.67 -2.76
CA GLU A 109 2.36 4.44 -2.99
C GLU A 109 1.21 3.50 -3.31
N THR A 110 0.11 3.64 -2.57
CA THR A 110 -0.96 2.62 -2.55
C THR A 110 -2.29 3.16 -3.03
N THR A 111 -3.16 2.28 -3.52
CA THR A 111 -4.51 2.67 -3.98
C THR A 111 -5.48 3.01 -2.84
N GLY A 112 -5.05 2.99 -1.58
CA GLY A 112 -5.87 3.39 -0.43
C GLY A 112 -5.27 2.98 0.93
N LEU A 113 -5.63 3.74 1.97
CA LEU A 113 -5.04 3.62 3.32
C LEU A 113 -5.69 2.55 4.22
N ALA A 114 -6.80 1.94 3.79
CA ALA A 114 -7.64 1.06 4.62
C ALA A 114 -7.16 -0.40 4.72
N GLY A 115 -5.99 -0.75 4.16
CA GLY A 115 -5.31 -2.02 4.46
C GLY A 115 -6.04 -3.32 4.08
N GLY A 116 -6.90 -3.32 3.05
CA GLY A 116 -7.63 -4.52 2.60
C GLY A 116 -6.92 -5.29 1.48
N THR A 117 -7.40 -6.50 1.15
CA THR A 117 -6.89 -7.32 0.02
C THR A 117 -7.08 -6.65 -1.35
N GLY A 118 -7.95 -5.65 -1.45
CA GLY A 118 -8.13 -4.81 -2.64
C GLY A 118 -7.07 -3.72 -2.79
N THR A 119 -6.36 -3.34 -1.73
CA THR A 119 -5.28 -2.35 -1.79
C THR A 119 -4.08 -2.92 -2.52
N ARG A 120 -3.50 -2.11 -3.41
CA ARG A 120 -2.29 -2.43 -4.17
C ARG A 120 -1.28 -1.31 -4.00
N ALA A 121 0.00 -1.65 -4.04
CA ALA A 121 1.03 -0.69 -4.39
C ALA A 121 0.89 -0.41 -5.88
N PHE A 122 0.69 0.84 -6.26
CA PHE A 122 0.79 1.24 -7.67
C PHE A 122 2.19 1.80 -7.99
N MET A 123 2.93 2.23 -6.96
CA MET A 123 4.34 2.53 -7.06
C MET A 123 5.12 1.82 -5.95
N ILE A 124 6.32 1.33 -6.27
CA ILE A 124 7.30 0.87 -5.29
C ILE A 124 8.60 1.61 -5.57
N GLY A 125 9.00 2.45 -4.63
CA GLY A 125 10.30 3.10 -4.62
C GLY A 125 11.31 2.26 -3.87
N VAL A 126 12.52 2.17 -4.40
CA VAL A 126 13.66 1.48 -3.78
C VAL A 126 14.89 2.40 -3.81
N GLY A 127 15.60 2.48 -2.70
CA GLY A 127 16.87 3.19 -2.57
C GLY A 127 17.99 2.27 -2.10
N ASP A 128 19.16 2.37 -2.72
CA ASP A 128 20.38 1.70 -2.30
C ASP A 128 21.63 2.51 -2.66
N TRP A 129 22.77 2.22 -2.03
CA TRP A 129 24.05 2.82 -2.43
C TRP A 129 24.77 1.91 -3.39
N HIS A 130 25.04 2.42 -4.59
CA HIS A 130 25.66 1.66 -5.66
C HIS A 130 26.71 2.53 -6.36
N GLU A 131 27.93 2.00 -6.50
CA GLU A 131 29.05 2.69 -7.16
C GLU A 131 29.32 4.10 -6.60
N GLY A 132 29.18 4.28 -5.27
CA GLY A 132 29.45 5.56 -4.60
C GLY A 132 28.35 6.61 -4.74
N ALA A 133 27.19 6.27 -5.29
CA ALA A 133 26.02 7.15 -5.38
C ALA A 133 24.78 6.52 -4.74
N PHE A 134 23.87 7.35 -4.25
CA PHE A 134 22.53 6.91 -3.89
C PHE A 134 21.71 6.70 -5.16
N ARG A 135 21.34 5.44 -5.43
CA ARG A 135 20.50 5.02 -6.55
C ARG A 135 19.07 4.87 -6.07
N GLU A 136 18.15 5.49 -6.80
CA GLU A 136 16.71 5.34 -6.61
C GLU A 136 16.12 4.64 -7.82
N ARG A 137 15.27 3.65 -7.58
CA ARG A 137 14.53 2.91 -8.61
C ARG A 137 13.06 2.91 -8.24
N GLN A 138 12.22 3.45 -9.12
CA GLN A 138 10.78 3.55 -8.90
C GLN A 138 10.05 2.73 -9.95
N LEU A 139 9.33 1.70 -9.50
CA LEU A 139 8.43 0.93 -10.33
C LEU A 139 7.03 1.55 -10.26
N LEU A 140 6.41 1.83 -11.41
CA LEU A 140 5.07 2.39 -11.51
C LEU A 140 4.20 1.55 -12.45
N ILE A 141 3.12 0.98 -11.95
CA ILE A 141 2.16 0.28 -12.82
C ILE A 141 1.22 1.28 -13.49
N THR A 142 1.03 1.11 -14.80
CA THR A 142 0.12 1.94 -15.61
C THR A 142 -1.20 1.22 -15.89
N THR A 143 -1.30 -0.05 -15.48
CA THR A 143 -2.53 -0.84 -15.47
C THR A 143 -2.48 -1.82 -14.30
N LEU A 144 -3.62 -2.36 -13.88
CA LEU A 144 -3.66 -3.41 -12.85
C LEU A 144 -2.93 -4.69 -13.27
N ALA A 145 -2.83 -4.96 -14.57
CA ALA A 145 -2.15 -6.15 -15.09
C ALA A 145 -0.62 -6.09 -14.90
N GLY A 146 -0.05 -4.88 -14.74
CA GLY A 146 1.38 -4.68 -14.52
C GLY A 146 1.88 -5.14 -13.13
N GLU A 147 0.99 -5.40 -12.18
CA GLU A 147 1.34 -5.76 -10.81
C GLU A 147 2.25 -7.00 -10.73
N ALA A 148 1.97 -8.04 -11.53
CA ALA A 148 2.79 -9.24 -11.53
C ALA A 148 4.23 -8.96 -11.96
N ALA A 149 4.42 -8.18 -13.03
CA ALA A 149 5.74 -7.77 -13.48
C ALA A 149 6.45 -6.87 -12.46
N MET A 150 5.71 -5.96 -11.81
CA MET A 150 6.24 -5.09 -10.76
C MET A 150 6.81 -5.90 -9.60
N LEU A 151 6.06 -6.89 -9.10
CA LEU A 151 6.50 -7.70 -7.97
C LEU A 151 7.66 -8.64 -8.32
N ASP A 152 7.71 -9.16 -9.55
CA ASP A 152 8.87 -9.93 -10.02
C ASP A 152 10.13 -9.06 -10.10
N CYS A 153 9.99 -7.84 -10.64
CA CYS A 153 11.10 -6.90 -10.74
C CYS A 153 11.59 -6.43 -9.36
N PHE A 154 10.68 -6.11 -8.46
CA PHE A 154 11.02 -5.78 -7.08
C PHE A 154 11.74 -6.95 -6.38
N ALA A 155 11.24 -8.18 -6.54
CA ALA A 155 11.84 -9.37 -5.94
C ALA A 155 13.25 -9.66 -6.48
N SER A 156 13.51 -9.38 -7.77
CA SER A 156 14.83 -9.64 -8.37
C SER A 156 15.93 -8.70 -7.90
N TRP A 157 15.58 -7.59 -7.25
CA TRP A 157 16.53 -6.63 -6.67
C TRP A 157 16.96 -6.98 -5.24
N LEU A 158 16.24 -7.88 -4.56
CA LEU A 158 16.52 -8.25 -3.18
C LEU A 158 17.58 -9.35 -3.12
N HIS A 159 18.56 -9.16 -2.23
CA HIS A 159 19.53 -10.18 -1.85
C HIS A 159 19.09 -10.92 -0.57
N PRO A 160 19.50 -12.19 -0.38
CA PRO A 160 19.11 -12.97 0.81
C PRO A 160 19.56 -12.38 2.16
N ASP A 161 20.60 -11.55 2.15
CA ASP A 161 21.19 -10.89 3.31
C ASP A 161 20.83 -9.40 3.42
N ALA A 162 19.90 -8.93 2.59
CA ALA A 162 19.42 -7.55 2.58
C ALA A 162 18.77 -7.16 3.91
N VAL A 163 18.96 -5.90 4.27
CA VAL A 163 18.39 -5.25 5.45
C VAL A 163 17.42 -4.20 4.95
N LEU A 164 16.14 -4.47 5.14
CA LEU A 164 15.08 -3.57 4.74
C LEU A 164 15.12 -2.31 5.60
N VAL A 165 14.94 -1.15 4.97
CA VAL A 165 14.84 0.15 5.66
C VAL A 165 13.57 0.85 5.19
N SER A 166 12.75 1.31 6.13
CA SER A 166 11.50 2.02 5.81
C SER A 166 11.11 2.96 6.95
N TYR A 167 10.10 3.80 6.73
CA TYR A 167 9.45 4.56 7.81
C TYR A 167 8.03 4.06 8.01
N ASN A 168 7.78 3.38 9.13
CA ASN A 168 6.50 2.72 9.44
C ASN A 168 6.15 1.52 8.53
N GLY A 169 7.07 1.05 7.68
CA GLY A 169 6.81 0.00 6.71
C GLY A 169 6.64 -1.41 7.29
N LYS A 170 6.98 -1.64 8.56
CA LYS A 170 6.60 -2.90 9.24
C LYS A 170 5.10 -3.03 9.40
N SER A 171 4.41 -1.90 9.58
CA SER A 171 2.97 -1.88 9.85
C SER A 171 2.12 -1.71 8.59
N TYR A 172 2.69 -1.15 7.52
CA TYR A 172 1.94 -0.77 6.32
C TYR A 172 2.44 -1.47 5.05
N ASP A 173 3.65 -1.16 4.58
CA ASP A 173 4.16 -1.61 3.29
C ASP A 173 4.44 -3.12 3.24
N THR A 174 5.13 -3.65 4.26
CA THR A 174 5.50 -5.07 4.29
C THR A 174 4.29 -5.99 4.34
N PRO A 175 3.28 -5.77 5.21
CA PRO A 175 2.05 -6.57 5.20
C PRO A 175 1.28 -6.47 3.87
N LEU A 176 1.27 -5.31 3.23
CA LEU A 176 0.67 -5.11 1.92
C LEU A 176 1.37 -5.97 0.88
N LEU A 177 2.69 -5.84 0.74
CA LEU A 177 3.48 -6.58 -0.25
C LEU A 177 3.37 -8.10 -0.01
N LYS A 178 3.46 -8.57 1.23
CA LYS A 178 3.22 -9.98 1.60
C LYS A 178 1.86 -10.47 1.10
N THR A 179 0.82 -9.68 1.30
CA THR A 179 -0.52 -10.01 0.79
C THR A 179 -0.54 -10.07 -0.75
N ARG A 180 0.15 -9.15 -1.44
CA ARG A 180 0.22 -9.15 -2.91
C ARG A 180 0.95 -10.38 -3.46
N PHE A 181 2.12 -10.72 -2.90
CA PHE A 181 2.87 -11.93 -3.27
C PHE A 181 2.04 -13.20 -3.05
N ARG A 182 1.35 -13.30 -1.90
CA ARG A 182 0.47 -14.43 -1.60
C ARG A 182 -0.68 -14.56 -2.60
N LEU A 183 -1.31 -13.45 -3.00
CA LEU A 183 -2.40 -13.47 -3.99
C LEU A 183 -1.93 -13.88 -5.38
N LEU A 184 -0.66 -13.63 -5.72
CA LEU A 184 -0.02 -14.13 -6.93
C LEU A 184 0.57 -15.54 -6.79
N GLN A 185 0.38 -16.21 -5.64
CA GLN A 185 0.94 -17.52 -5.34
C GLN A 185 2.47 -17.57 -5.45
N ARG A 186 3.14 -16.50 -5.03
CA ARG A 186 4.61 -16.37 -5.05
C ARG A 186 5.16 -16.36 -3.63
N ALA A 187 6.38 -16.88 -3.46
CA ALA A 187 7.14 -16.69 -2.25
C ALA A 187 7.40 -15.19 -2.03
N CYS A 188 7.26 -14.71 -0.80
CA CYS A 188 7.54 -13.31 -0.51
C CYS A 188 9.04 -13.14 -0.18
N PRO A 189 9.79 -12.35 -0.98
CA PRO A 189 11.24 -12.17 -0.77
C PRO A 189 11.56 -11.37 0.51
N LEU A 190 10.56 -10.75 1.15
CA LEU A 190 10.71 -9.97 2.38
C LEU A 190 10.66 -10.84 3.64
N GLU A 191 10.33 -12.14 3.52
CA GLU A 191 10.27 -13.04 4.65
C GLU A 191 11.67 -13.42 5.12
N GLY A 192 11.92 -13.28 6.43
CA GLY A 192 13.21 -13.62 7.04
C GLY A 192 14.26 -12.50 7.01
N LEU A 193 14.05 -11.44 6.21
CA LEU A 193 14.99 -10.31 6.15
C LEU A 193 14.95 -9.47 7.43
N ALA A 194 16.12 -8.97 7.82
CA ALA A 194 16.22 -7.95 8.86
C ALA A 194 15.54 -6.66 8.40
N HIS A 195 14.95 -5.91 9.33
CA HIS A 195 14.18 -4.72 8.97
C HIS A 195 14.35 -3.60 10.00
N ILE A 196 14.99 -2.52 9.57
CA ILE A 196 15.12 -1.25 10.28
C ILE A 196 13.91 -0.38 9.91
N ASP A 197 12.94 -0.29 10.82
CA ASP A 197 11.81 0.64 10.68
C ASP A 197 12.10 1.88 11.53
N LEU A 198 12.43 2.99 10.84
CA LEU A 198 12.93 4.23 11.40
C LEU A 198 11.89 4.98 12.25
N LEU A 199 10.59 4.69 12.10
CA LEU A 199 9.57 5.31 12.95
C LEU A 199 9.80 4.98 14.44
N HIS A 200 10.18 3.74 14.74
CA HIS A 200 10.33 3.29 16.11
C HIS A 200 11.52 3.93 16.86
N PRO A 201 12.76 3.97 16.33
CA PRO A 201 13.84 4.70 16.97
C PRO A 201 13.56 6.20 17.06
N VAL A 202 12.99 6.82 16.02
CA VAL A 202 12.58 8.22 16.06
C VAL A 202 11.60 8.49 17.22
N ARG A 203 10.55 7.67 17.36
CA ARG A 203 9.61 7.80 18.48
C ARG A 203 10.26 7.58 19.84
N ARG A 204 11.16 6.61 19.97
CA ARG A 204 11.86 6.36 21.24
C ARG A 204 12.65 7.59 21.69
N ARG A 205 13.33 8.25 20.76
CA ARG A 205 14.22 9.37 21.05
C ARG A 205 13.47 10.69 21.22
N TRP A 206 12.42 10.96 20.41
CA TRP A 206 11.86 12.31 20.31
C TRP A 206 10.34 12.44 20.52
N ARG A 207 9.59 11.38 20.84
CA ARG A 207 8.12 11.48 21.03
C ARG A 207 7.67 12.54 22.05
N ALA A 208 8.52 12.89 23.01
CA ALA A 208 8.22 13.88 24.05
C ALA A 208 8.67 15.30 23.67
N ALA A 209 9.53 15.44 22.66
CA ALA A 209 10.14 16.71 22.26
C ALA A 209 9.55 17.28 20.97
N TRP A 210 9.03 16.43 20.08
CA TRP A 210 8.49 16.85 18.79
C TRP A 210 6.96 16.91 18.81
N GLU A 211 6.39 17.75 17.94
CA GLU A 211 4.94 17.86 17.74
C GLU A 211 4.28 16.51 17.37
N ASN A 212 4.99 15.70 16.60
CA ASN A 212 4.65 14.35 16.20
C ASN A 212 5.90 13.67 15.62
N CYS A 213 5.82 12.38 15.33
CA CYS A 213 6.90 11.61 14.69
C CYS A 213 6.44 11.08 13.32
N ARG A 214 5.93 11.97 12.46
CA ARG A 214 5.74 11.68 11.03
C ARG A 214 7.05 11.94 10.28
N LEU A 215 7.19 11.36 9.10
CA LEU A 215 8.40 11.53 8.27
C LEU A 215 8.70 13.01 8.01
N ALA A 216 7.70 13.80 7.61
CA ALA A 216 7.85 15.25 7.41
C ALA A 216 8.39 16.00 8.65
N THR A 217 8.02 15.58 9.87
CA THR A 217 8.60 16.17 11.09
C THR A 217 10.04 15.71 11.30
N ALA A 218 10.35 14.44 11.04
CA ALA A 218 11.72 13.94 11.13
C ALA A 218 12.66 14.61 10.10
N GLU A 219 12.19 14.85 8.88
CA GLU A 219 12.93 15.62 7.87
C GLU A 219 13.26 17.03 8.33
N ARG A 220 12.25 17.75 8.84
CA ARG A 220 12.44 19.12 9.33
C ARG A 220 13.42 19.17 10.50
N GLN A 221 13.28 18.24 11.45
CA GLN A 221 14.06 18.24 12.69
C GLN A 221 15.50 17.71 12.49
N LEU A 222 15.67 16.66 11.69
CA LEU A 222 16.97 15.97 11.52
C LEU A 222 17.72 16.41 10.27
N LEU A 223 17.01 16.65 9.17
CA LEU A 223 17.61 16.90 7.86
C LEU A 223 17.57 18.39 7.46
N GLN A 224 16.92 19.23 8.28
CA GLN A 224 16.69 20.65 8.00
C GLN A 224 15.99 20.89 6.65
N VAL A 225 15.19 19.91 6.20
CA VAL A 225 14.40 19.99 4.97
C VAL A 225 12.99 20.47 5.31
N VAL A 226 12.54 21.51 4.61
CA VAL A 226 11.15 21.99 4.67
C VAL A 226 10.47 21.60 3.37
N ARG A 227 9.38 20.83 3.46
CA ARG A 227 8.57 20.47 2.29
C ARG A 227 7.81 21.71 1.79
N GLU A 228 8.22 22.27 0.66
CA GLU A 228 7.42 23.24 -0.09
C GLU A 228 6.48 22.46 -1.03
N ASP A 229 5.16 22.72 -0.94
CA ASP A 229 4.11 22.13 -1.78
C ASP A 229 3.97 20.60 -1.76
N ASP A 230 3.59 20.05 -0.60
CA ASP A 230 3.19 18.65 -0.53
C ASP A 230 1.82 18.42 -1.20
N LEU A 231 1.79 17.52 -2.19
CA LEU A 231 0.57 16.73 -2.37
C LEU A 231 0.31 16.02 -1.04
N PRO A 232 -0.87 16.15 -0.42
CA PRO A 232 -1.25 15.26 0.66
C PRO A 232 -1.12 13.82 0.15
N GLY A 233 -0.46 12.91 0.88
CA GLY A 233 -0.37 11.49 0.47
C GLY A 233 -1.74 10.83 0.21
N SER A 234 -2.84 11.42 0.72
CA SER A 234 -4.22 11.03 0.37
C SER A 234 -4.61 11.27 -1.09
N GLU A 235 -3.87 12.09 -1.84
CA GLU A 235 -4.13 12.40 -3.25
C GLU A 235 -3.42 11.45 -4.21
N ALA A 236 -2.40 10.70 -3.78
CA ALA A 236 -1.69 9.74 -4.61
C ALA A 236 -2.62 8.67 -5.23
N PRO A 237 -3.57 8.05 -4.49
CA PRO A 237 -4.57 7.16 -5.07
C PRO A 237 -5.44 7.85 -6.13
N ALA A 238 -5.83 9.11 -5.90
CA ALA A 238 -6.68 9.86 -6.81
C ALA A 238 -5.93 10.22 -8.11
N ALA A 239 -4.64 10.57 -8.00
CA ALA A 239 -3.76 10.81 -9.14
C ALA A 239 -3.68 9.57 -10.04
N TRP A 240 -3.41 8.39 -9.46
CA TRP A 240 -3.33 7.15 -10.22
C TRP A 240 -4.68 6.74 -10.84
N LEU A 241 -5.79 6.84 -10.09
CA LEU A 241 -7.12 6.59 -10.63
C LEU A 241 -7.51 7.57 -11.74
N GLY A 242 -7.10 8.83 -11.63
CA GLY A 242 -7.29 9.85 -12.66
C GLY A 242 -6.54 9.49 -13.94
N PHE A 243 -5.29 9.07 -13.81
CA PHE A 243 -4.48 8.59 -14.93
C PHE A 243 -5.12 7.39 -15.63
N LEU A 244 -5.57 6.37 -14.89
CA LEU A 244 -6.24 5.20 -15.47
C LEU A 244 -7.53 5.53 -16.24
N ARG A 245 -8.15 6.68 -15.96
CA ARG A 245 -9.35 7.16 -16.66
C ARG A 245 -9.02 8.01 -17.91
N GLY A 246 -7.75 8.07 -18.31
CA GLY A 246 -7.27 8.88 -19.43
C GLY A 246 -6.96 10.34 -19.04
N GLY A 247 -6.74 10.60 -17.75
CA GLY A 247 -6.29 11.90 -17.26
C GLY A 247 -4.80 12.16 -17.52
N SER A 248 -4.37 13.39 -17.21
CA SER A 248 -2.97 13.80 -17.31
C SER A 248 -2.05 12.98 -16.38
N ALA A 249 -0.83 12.70 -16.86
CA ALA A 249 0.25 12.12 -16.06
C ALA A 249 0.94 13.12 -15.12
N GLY A 250 0.62 14.41 -15.21
CA GLY A 250 1.22 15.46 -14.37
C GLY A 250 1.17 15.18 -12.86
N PRO A 251 0.02 14.78 -12.29
CA PRO A 251 -0.06 14.38 -10.87
C PRO A 251 0.85 13.20 -10.51
N LEU A 252 1.05 12.23 -11.41
CA LEU A 252 1.92 11.07 -11.15
C LEU A 252 3.41 11.45 -11.08
N HIS A 253 3.84 12.49 -11.79
CA HIS A 253 5.21 13.01 -11.62
C HIS A 253 5.41 13.60 -10.23
N ARG A 254 4.40 14.26 -9.67
CA ARG A 254 4.47 14.80 -8.31
C ARG A 254 4.50 13.68 -7.27
N VAL A 255 3.72 12.62 -7.47
CA VAL A 255 3.79 11.40 -6.65
C VAL A 255 5.20 10.76 -6.73
N ALA A 256 5.76 10.60 -7.94
CA ALA A 256 7.11 10.06 -8.10
C ALA A 256 8.17 10.92 -7.38
N ARG A 257 8.07 12.26 -7.48
CA ARG A 257 8.95 13.17 -6.73
C ARG A 257 8.81 13.01 -5.22
N HIS A 258 7.59 12.84 -4.71
CA HIS A 258 7.35 12.66 -3.27
C HIS A 258 7.97 11.37 -2.77
N ASN A 259 7.70 10.24 -3.45
CA ASN A 259 8.29 8.96 -3.10
C ASN A 259 9.83 8.98 -3.19
N SER A 260 10.40 9.67 -4.19
CA SER A 260 11.86 9.89 -4.28
C SER A 260 12.39 10.69 -3.08
N GLN A 261 11.71 11.78 -2.71
CA GLN A 261 12.06 12.54 -1.51
C GLN A 261 12.00 11.67 -0.25
N ASP A 262 10.95 10.86 -0.09
CA ASP A 262 10.80 9.96 1.04
C ASP A 262 11.96 8.96 1.14
N LEU A 263 12.34 8.31 0.02
CA LEU A 263 13.51 7.42 -0.03
C LEU A 263 14.81 8.11 0.40
N ARG A 264 15.05 9.33 -0.08
CA ARG A 264 16.24 10.10 0.31
C ARG A 264 16.20 10.47 1.79
N SER A 265 15.03 10.83 2.30
CA SER A 265 14.82 11.11 3.72
C SER A 265 15.05 9.87 4.59
N LEU A 266 14.65 8.68 4.15
CA LEU A 266 14.98 7.42 4.83
C LEU A 266 16.50 7.28 4.97
N GLY A 267 17.26 7.48 3.90
CA GLY A 267 18.72 7.36 3.95
C GLY A 267 19.39 8.45 4.77
N GLY A 268 18.89 9.69 4.73
CA GLY A 268 19.38 10.78 5.57
C GLY A 268 19.15 10.51 7.07
N ILE A 269 17.96 10.04 7.45
CA ILE A 269 17.64 9.69 8.85
C ILE A 269 18.45 8.48 9.29
N LEU A 270 18.60 7.47 8.43
CA LEU A 270 19.43 6.30 8.73
C LEU A 270 20.88 6.71 8.99
N HIS A 271 21.45 7.55 8.12
CA HIS A 271 22.81 8.06 8.28
C HIS A 271 22.97 8.83 9.60
N HIS A 272 21.98 9.64 10.00
CA HIS A 272 22.01 10.33 11.29
C HIS A 272 22.13 9.36 12.48
N PHE A 273 21.34 8.29 12.51
CA PHE A 273 21.46 7.26 13.56
C PHE A 273 22.77 6.48 13.47
N ALA A 274 23.20 6.12 12.26
CA ALA A 274 24.43 5.34 12.05
C ALA A 274 25.68 6.09 12.54
N VAL A 275 25.71 7.42 12.43
CA VAL A 275 26.84 8.24 12.89
C VAL A 275 26.73 8.61 14.37
N GLU A 276 25.53 8.86 14.92
CA GLU A 276 25.37 9.14 16.36
C GLU A 276 25.72 7.94 17.24
N ASP A 277 25.37 6.71 16.84
CA ASP A 277 25.64 5.51 17.63
C ASP A 277 27.10 5.03 17.55
N ASP A 278 27.86 5.48 16.55
CA ASP A 278 29.30 5.20 16.41
C ASP A 278 30.18 6.22 17.17
N ALA A 279 29.57 7.29 17.71
CA ALA A 279 30.28 8.23 18.56
C ALA A 279 30.59 7.56 19.92
N PRO A 280 31.87 7.47 20.34
CA PRO A 280 32.18 6.96 21.67
C PRO A 280 31.46 7.82 22.70
N THR A 281 30.69 7.18 23.57
CA THR A 281 29.97 7.86 24.65
C THR A 281 30.99 8.65 25.45
N ALA A 282 30.99 9.97 25.32
CA ALA A 282 31.86 10.83 26.12
C ALA A 282 31.43 10.64 27.58
N VAL A 283 32.29 9.96 28.35
CA VAL A 283 32.19 9.74 29.80
C VAL A 283 32.45 11.04 30.53
#